data_AF-A0A367LWI1-F1
#
_entry.id   AF-A0A367LWI1-F1
#
_cell.length_a   1.000
_cell.length_b   1.000
_cell.length_c   1.000
_cell.angle_alpha   90.00
_cell.angle_beta   90.00
_cell.angle_gamma   90.00
#
_symmetry.space_group_name_H-M   'P 1'
#
loop_
_entity.id
_entity.type
_entity.pdbx_description
1 polymer ?
#
loop_
_entity_poly.entity_id
_entity_poly.type
_entity_poly.pdbx_seq_one_letter_code
_entity_poly.pdbx_strand_id
1 'polypeptide(L)'
;VGEGGERLSPGSLVQRVESRYPRQLVWYMEYPEAGGHPALLATVPREAGAKVEHDVFYLDPVSGEEVGKRLWAACCFQPANLVPWVLEFHHNLTLPGNWGLYLMGGVAMFWFLDCFVGAWLTLPRG
;
A
#
# COMPACT_ATOMS: atom_id res chain seq x y z
N VAL A 1 -4.08 20.74 -15.99
CA VAL A 1 -3.76 19.51 -16.75
C VAL A 1 -3.61 19.92 -18.20
N GLY A 2 -2.39 19.85 -18.74
CA GLY A 2 -2.10 20.28 -20.11
C GLY A 2 -2.46 19.20 -21.11
N GLU A 3 -3.51 19.39 -21.91
CA GLU A 3 -4.00 18.39 -22.87
C GLU A 3 -3.21 18.30 -24.19
N GLY A 4 -1.98 18.83 -24.29
CA GLY A 4 -1.31 18.94 -25.60
C GLY A 4 0.22 19.01 -25.64
N GLY A 5 0.94 18.68 -24.57
CA GLY A 5 2.42 18.67 -24.59
C GLY A 5 3.01 17.27 -24.74
N GLU A 6 4.25 17.20 -25.24
CA GLU A 6 5.02 15.95 -25.33
C GLU A 6 5.22 15.38 -23.92
N ARG A 7 4.76 14.13 -23.71
CA ARG A 7 4.82 13.50 -22.40
C ARG A 7 6.26 13.18 -22.04
N LEU A 8 6.63 13.53 -20.81
CA LEU A 8 7.94 13.22 -20.25
C LEU A 8 8.09 11.71 -20.08
N SER A 9 9.31 11.23 -20.34
CA SER A 9 9.63 9.81 -20.16
C SER A 9 9.45 9.40 -18.68
N PRO A 10 8.99 8.17 -18.40
CA PRO A 10 8.86 7.66 -17.03
C PRO A 10 10.15 7.86 -16.21
N GLY A 11 11.32 7.59 -16.80
CA GLY A 11 12.61 7.76 -16.14
C GLY A 11 12.89 9.21 -15.71
N SER A 12 12.47 10.20 -16.52
CA SER A 12 12.66 11.61 -16.17
C SER A 12 11.76 12.07 -15.02
N LEU A 13 10.57 11.47 -14.88
CA LEU A 13 9.66 11.72 -13.74
C LEU A 13 10.22 11.09 -12.46
N VAL A 14 10.73 9.85 -12.53
CA VAL A 14 11.43 9.20 -11.41
C VAL A 14 12.60 10.06 -10.95
N GLN A 15 13.47 10.47 -11.88
CA GLN A 15 14.66 11.24 -11.55
C GLN A 15 14.33 12.59 -10.88
N ARG A 16 13.24 13.26 -11.30
CA ARG A 16 12.78 14.49 -10.63
C ARG A 16 12.37 14.22 -9.19
N VAL A 17 11.57 13.19 -8.94
CA VAL A 17 11.13 12.86 -7.58
C VAL A 17 12.33 12.46 -6.71
N GLU A 18 13.23 11.62 -7.20
CA GLU A 18 14.42 11.20 -6.44
C GLU A 18 15.41 12.36 -6.20
N SER A 19 15.55 13.29 -7.15
CA SER A 19 16.38 14.49 -6.98
C SER A 19 15.80 15.44 -5.92
N ARG A 20 14.47 15.48 -5.79
CA ARG A 20 13.77 16.35 -4.84
C ARG A 20 13.67 15.72 -3.46
N TYR A 21 13.59 14.38 -3.40
CA TYR A 21 13.47 13.59 -2.19
C TYR A 21 14.59 12.53 -2.11
N PRO A 22 15.84 12.92 -1.82
CA PRO A 22 16.99 12.01 -1.86
C PRO A 22 16.93 10.87 -0.81
N ARG A 23 16.06 11.00 0.21
CA ARG A 23 15.82 9.96 1.23
C ARG A 23 14.72 8.96 0.85
N GLN A 24 14.11 9.12 -0.32
CA GLN A 24 13.04 8.28 -0.82
C GLN A 24 13.44 7.67 -2.16
N LEU A 25 12.99 6.45 -2.42
CA LEU A 25 13.23 5.71 -3.65
C LEU A 25 11.87 5.40 -4.29
N VAL A 26 11.74 5.65 -5.59
CA VAL A 26 10.51 5.27 -6.31
C VAL A 26 10.54 3.75 -6.52
N TRP A 27 9.58 3.04 -5.94
CA TRP A 27 9.48 1.57 -6.09
C TRP A 27 8.38 1.15 -7.05
N TYR A 28 7.39 2.02 -7.25
CA TYR A 28 6.27 1.76 -8.13
C TYR A 28 5.85 3.05 -8.83
N MET A 29 5.51 2.94 -10.11
CA MET A 29 4.97 4.03 -10.91
C MET A 29 3.81 3.50 -11.73
N GLU A 30 2.70 4.22 -11.69
CA GLU A 30 1.57 4.04 -12.59
C GLU A 30 1.58 5.20 -13.59
N TYR A 31 1.89 4.85 -14.85
CA TYR A 31 1.95 5.82 -15.94
C TYR A 31 0.64 5.79 -16.72
N PRO A 32 -0.14 6.88 -16.74
CA PRO A 32 -1.46 6.87 -17.33
C PRO A 32 -1.38 6.76 -18.86
N GLU A 33 -2.17 5.85 -19.42
CA GLU A 33 -2.24 5.63 -20.87
C GLU A 33 -2.95 6.80 -21.58
N ALA A 34 -4.01 7.32 -20.96
CA ALA A 34 -4.80 8.45 -21.45
C ALA A 34 -4.30 9.80 -20.90
N GLY A 35 -4.28 10.81 -21.76
CA GLY A 35 -4.04 12.20 -21.33
C GLY A 35 -5.14 12.67 -20.38
N GLY A 36 -4.79 13.56 -19.44
CA GLY A 36 -5.74 14.07 -18.45
C GLY A 36 -5.56 13.54 -17.03
N HIS A 37 -4.84 12.42 -16.86
CA HIS A 37 -4.57 11.83 -15.55
C HIS A 37 -3.12 12.09 -15.10
N PRO A 38 -2.89 12.39 -13.81
CA PRO A 38 -1.54 12.51 -13.28
C PRO A 38 -0.87 11.13 -13.18
N ALA A 39 0.44 11.08 -13.42
CA ALA A 39 1.28 9.92 -13.13
C ALA A 39 1.43 9.74 -11.62
N LEU A 40 1.15 8.53 -11.14
CA LEU A 40 1.29 8.19 -9.73
C LEU A 40 2.65 7.53 -9.50
N LEU A 41 3.43 8.06 -8.56
CA LEU A 41 4.71 7.50 -8.15
C LEU A 41 4.63 7.16 -6.66
N ALA A 42 4.78 5.88 -6.32
CA ALA A 42 4.92 5.45 -4.94
C ALA A 42 6.39 5.28 -4.58
N THR A 43 6.75 5.75 -3.39
CA THR A 43 8.10 5.79 -2.86
C THR A 43 8.18 5.04 -1.54
N VAL A 44 9.36 4.47 -1.29
CA VAL A 44 9.73 3.89 0.00
C VAL A 44 10.90 4.67 0.58
N PRO A 45 11.01 4.75 1.92
CA PRO A 45 12.22 5.27 2.53
C PRO A 45 13.44 4.44 2.10
N ARG A 46 14.54 5.12 1.75
CA ARG A 46 15.80 4.48 1.38
C ARG A 46 16.42 3.71 2.55
N GLU A 47 16.15 4.14 3.78
CA GLU A 47 16.57 3.47 5.00
C GLU A 47 15.37 2.78 5.67
N ALA A 48 15.51 1.50 5.99
CA ALA A 48 14.45 0.73 6.65
C ALA A 48 14.09 1.34 8.00
N GLY A 49 12.81 1.67 8.20
CA GLY A 49 12.30 2.27 9.44
C GLY A 49 12.33 3.81 9.48
N ALA A 50 12.85 4.48 8.44
CA ALA A 50 12.74 5.93 8.35
C ALA A 50 11.29 6.35 8.07
N LYS A 51 10.79 7.31 8.85
CA LYS A 51 9.46 7.88 8.62
C LYS A 51 9.50 8.85 7.44
N VAL A 52 8.55 8.69 6.54
CA VAL A 52 8.32 9.58 5.40
C VAL A 52 7.04 10.38 5.63
N GLU A 53 7.04 11.65 5.29
CA GLU A 53 5.85 12.50 5.42
C GLU A 53 4.83 12.23 4.31
N HIS A 54 5.30 11.78 3.14
CA HIS A 54 4.50 11.44 1.97
C HIS A 54 5.21 10.29 1.26
N ASP A 55 4.45 9.29 0.83
CA ASP A 55 4.96 8.12 0.14
C ASP A 55 4.42 8.01 -1.28
N VAL A 56 3.30 8.68 -1.62
CA VAL A 56 2.73 8.68 -2.97
C VAL A 56 2.67 10.10 -3.51
N PHE A 57 3.23 10.29 -4.69
CA PHE A 57 3.30 11.55 -5.42
C PHE A 57 2.49 11.47 -6.72
N TYR A 58 1.82 12.55 -7.06
CA TYR A 58 1.08 12.73 -8.30
C TYR A 58 1.77 13.80 -9.14
N LEU A 59 2.29 13.42 -10.31
CA LEU A 59 2.98 14.33 -11.21
C LEU A 59 2.18 14.48 -12.51
N ASP A 60 2.14 15.68 -13.08
CA ASP A 60 1.60 15.88 -14.43
C ASP A 60 2.60 15.25 -15.45
N PRO A 61 2.18 14.29 -16.28
CA PRO A 61 3.07 13.63 -17.22
C PRO A 61 3.60 14.57 -18.33
N VAL A 62 2.99 15.75 -18.51
CA VAL A 62 3.36 16.72 -19.53
C VAL A 62 4.31 17.79 -18.97
N SER A 63 3.97 18.44 -17.85
CA SER A 63 4.83 19.46 -17.25
C SER A 63 5.90 18.89 -16.31
N GLY A 64 5.63 17.72 -15.74
CA GLY A 64 6.44 17.13 -14.66
C GLY A 64 6.29 17.89 -13.34
N GLU A 65 5.26 18.73 -13.21
CA GLU A 65 4.94 19.40 -11.94
C GLU A 65 4.24 18.44 -10.99
N GLU A 66 4.53 18.60 -9.69
CA GLU A 66 3.85 17.88 -8.63
C GLU A 66 2.44 18.47 -8.44
N VAL A 67 1.43 17.69 -8.81
CA VAL A 67 0.01 18.04 -8.70
C VAL A 67 -0.51 17.74 -7.29
N GLY A 68 0.13 16.81 -6.59
CA GLY A 68 -0.19 16.50 -5.21
C GLY A 68 0.69 15.42 -4.60
N LYS A 69 0.58 15.29 -3.29
CA LYS A 69 1.29 14.29 -2.49
C LYS A 69 0.35 13.75 -1.42
N ARG A 70 0.42 12.45 -1.14
CA ARG A 70 -0.34 11.78 -0.09
C ARG A 70 0.56 10.84 0.70
N LEU A 71 0.15 10.57 1.92
CA LEU A 71 0.71 9.52 2.77
C LEU A 71 -0.27 8.36 2.82
N TRP A 72 0.09 7.25 2.20
CA TRP A 72 -0.58 5.97 2.34
C TRP A 72 -0.43 5.52 3.80
N ALA A 73 -1.53 5.12 4.42
CA ALA A 73 -1.58 4.80 5.85
C ALA A 73 -1.29 5.98 6.81
N ALA A 74 -1.58 7.23 6.43
CA ALA A 74 -1.60 8.36 7.37
C ALA A 74 -2.43 8.02 8.63
N CYS A 75 -1.88 8.31 9.80
CA CYS A 75 -2.51 8.00 11.09
C CYS A 75 -3.79 8.83 11.22
N CYS A 76 -4.95 8.20 10.98
CA CYS A 76 -6.31 8.53 11.46
C CYS A 76 -7.34 7.67 10.70
N PHE A 77 -8.46 7.37 11.35
CA PHE A 77 -9.64 6.70 10.79
C PHE A 77 -10.33 7.58 9.73
N GLN A 78 -9.71 7.73 8.55
CA GLN A 78 -10.35 8.35 7.39
C GLN A 78 -10.95 7.25 6.51
N PRO A 79 -12.11 7.47 5.86
CA PRO A 79 -12.73 6.47 4.98
C PRO A 79 -11.79 5.96 3.89
N ALA A 80 -10.89 6.83 3.41
CA ALA A 80 -9.86 6.48 2.41
C ALA A 80 -8.80 5.49 2.94
N ASN A 81 -8.59 5.42 4.25
CA ASN A 81 -7.64 4.50 4.90
C ASN A 81 -8.31 3.26 5.50
N LEU A 82 -9.64 3.11 5.37
CA LEU A 82 -10.35 1.97 5.96
C LEU A 82 -9.96 0.64 5.30
N VAL A 83 -9.81 0.60 3.97
CA VAL A 83 -9.39 -0.61 3.25
C VAL A 83 -7.95 -1.05 3.64
N PRO A 84 -6.93 -0.15 3.60
CA PRO A 84 -5.60 -0.47 4.13
C PRO A 84 -5.61 -0.89 5.60
N TRP A 85 -6.42 -0.22 6.44
CA TRP A 85 -6.52 -0.55 7.86
C TRP A 85 -7.12 -1.93 8.10
N VAL A 86 -8.17 -2.31 7.37
CA VAL A 86 -8.76 -3.66 7.45
C VAL A 86 -7.75 -4.72 7.04
N LEU A 87 -6.94 -4.45 6.01
CA LEU A 87 -5.87 -5.37 5.58
C LEU A 87 -4.81 -5.56 6.66
N GLU A 88 -4.38 -4.47 7.29
CA GLU A 88 -3.38 -4.49 8.37
C GLU A 88 -3.94 -5.13 9.65
N PHE A 89 -5.20 -4.85 9.99
CA PHE A 89 -5.94 -5.53 11.05
C PHE A 89 -6.08 -7.03 10.75
N HIS A 90 -6.33 -7.42 9.49
CA HIS A 90 -6.41 -8.83 9.13
C HIS A 90 -5.06 -9.55 9.32
N HIS A 91 -3.95 -8.90 8.98
CA HIS A 91 -2.62 -9.53 9.04
C HIS A 91 -2.00 -9.53 10.45
N ASN A 92 -2.16 -8.46 11.21
CA ASN A 92 -1.50 -8.31 12.50
C ASN A 92 -2.45 -7.94 13.65
N LEU A 93 -3.77 -7.94 13.41
CA LEU A 93 -4.78 -7.51 14.40
C LEU A 93 -4.50 -6.12 14.98
N THR A 94 -3.70 -5.30 14.29
CA THR A 94 -3.15 -4.03 14.80
C THR A 94 -2.42 -4.15 16.14
N LEU A 95 -1.92 -5.34 16.49
CA LEU A 95 -1.14 -5.58 17.70
C LEU A 95 0.35 -5.27 17.47
N PRO A 96 1.06 -4.66 18.43
CA PRO A 96 2.48 -4.38 18.30
C PRO A 96 3.31 -5.69 18.28
N GLY A 97 4.23 -5.79 17.33
CA GLY A 97 5.15 -6.93 17.19
C GLY A 97 4.53 -8.14 16.49
N ASN A 98 5.07 -9.35 16.76
CA ASN A 98 4.64 -10.60 16.12
C ASN A 98 3.43 -11.27 16.80
N TRP A 99 2.83 -10.63 17.82
CA TRP A 99 1.72 -11.22 18.56
C TRP A 99 0.48 -11.45 17.70
N GLY A 100 0.16 -10.54 16.77
CA GLY A 100 -0.98 -10.69 15.86
C GLY A 100 -0.86 -11.92 14.96
N LEU A 101 0.35 -12.18 14.46
CA LEU A 101 0.66 -13.40 13.69
C LEU A 101 0.48 -14.69 14.51
N TYR A 102 0.97 -14.72 15.75
CA TYR A 102 0.78 -15.90 16.61
C TYR A 102 -0.69 -16.14 16.97
N LEU A 103 -1.46 -15.08 17.21
CA LEU A 103 -2.87 -15.16 17.53
C LEU A 103 -3.69 -15.67 16.33
N MET A 104 -3.46 -15.10 15.15
CA MET A 104 -4.08 -15.56 13.90
C MET A 104 -3.72 -17.01 13.58
N GLY A 105 -2.44 -17.38 13.71
CA GLY A 105 -2.00 -18.76 13.55
C GLY A 105 -2.65 -19.72 14.55
N GLY A 106 -2.74 -19.32 15.82
CA GLY A 106 -3.38 -20.12 16.86
C GLY A 106 -4.87 -20.32 16.63
N VAL A 107 -5.60 -19.27 16.25
CA VAL A 107 -7.03 -19.36 15.89
C VAL A 107 -7.22 -20.25 14.66
N ALA A 108 -6.36 -20.12 13.65
CA ALA A 108 -6.41 -20.98 12.47
C ALA A 108 -6.15 -22.45 12.82
N MET A 109 -5.19 -22.75 13.70
CA MET A 109 -4.95 -24.12 14.18
C MET A 109 -6.15 -24.66 14.96
N PHE A 110 -6.74 -23.86 15.85
CA PHE A 110 -7.93 -24.26 16.61
C PHE A 110 -9.11 -24.54 15.67
N TRP A 111 -9.33 -23.67 14.70
CA TRP A 111 -10.39 -23.85 13.70
C TRP A 111 -10.16 -25.07 12.80
N PHE A 112 -8.90 -25.31 12.40
CA PHE A 112 -8.53 -26.52 11.67
C PHE A 112 -8.87 -27.79 12.47
N LEU A 113 -8.59 -27.81 13.77
CA LEU A 113 -8.95 -28.93 14.65
C LEU A 113 -10.47 -29.07 14.83
N ASP A 114 -11.19 -27.96 14.98
CA ASP A 114 -12.65 -27.94 15.09
C ASP A 114 -13.32 -28.53 13.83
N CYS A 115 -12.75 -28.30 12.64
CA CYS A 115 -13.20 -28.95 11.41
C CYS A 115 -13.14 -30.48 11.48
N PHE A 116 -12.13 -31.07 12.15
CA PHE A 116 -12.09 -32.53 12.36
C PHE A 116 -13.16 -33.00 13.34
N VAL A 117 -13.48 -32.21 14.37
CA VAL A 117 -14.57 -32.51 15.31
C VAL A 117 -15.91 -32.45 14.57
N GLY A 118 -16.15 -31.44 13.76
CA GLY A 118 -17.34 -31.33 12.91
C GLY A 118 -17.46 -32.49 11.91
N ALA A 119 -16.34 -32.87 11.27
CA ALA A 119 -16.28 -34.05 10.39
C ALA A 119 -16.56 -35.36 11.15
N TRP A 120 -16.09 -35.48 12.39
CA TRP A 120 -16.36 -36.63 13.24
C TRP A 120 -17.83 -36.69 13.68
N LEU A 121 -18.44 -35.54 13.98
CA LEU A 121 -19.85 -35.44 14.39
C LEU A 121 -20.83 -35.69 13.24
N THR A 122 -20.41 -35.48 11.99
CA THR A 122 -21.23 -35.74 10.79
C THR A 122 -21.25 -37.21 10.37
N LEU A 123 -20.42 -38.07 10.99
CA LEU A 123 -20.53 -39.52 10.83
C LEU A 123 -21.77 -40.04 11.58
N PRO A 124 -22.59 -40.92 10.96
CA PRO A 124 -23.74 -41.51 11.63
C PRO A 124 -23.25 -42.33 12.82
N ARG A 125 -23.71 -41.96 14.02
CA ARG A 125 -23.66 -42.85 15.17
C ARG A 125 -24.66 -43.96 14.89
N GLY A 126 -24.15 -45.18 14.71
CA GLY A 126 -24.99 -46.37 14.59
C GLY A 126 -25.98 -46.50 15.74
#